data_AF-A0A0C3PGZ4-F1
#
_entry.id   AF-A0A0C3PGZ4-F1
#
_cell.length_a   1.000
_cell.length_b   1.000
_cell.length_c   1.000
_cell.angle_alpha   90.00
_cell.angle_beta   90.00
_cell.angle_gamma   90.00
#
_symmetry.space_group_name_H-M   'P 1'
#
loop_
_entity.id
_entity.type
_entity.pdbx_description
1 polymer ?
#
loop_
_entity_poly.entity_id
_entity_poly.type
_entity_poly.pdbx_seq_one_letter_code
_entity_poly.pdbx_strand_id
1 'polypeptide(L)'
;PNIKLCVRKIKYLLTSYANLMFLVPKSWIMGDPALPKFLVFFDDIQDTIAATKTLQKCLPPEVCHKIKWFNSDMTTTYKEMEVTHLQ
;
A
#
# COMPACT_ATOMS: atom_id res chain seq x y z
N PRO A 1 18.81 17.46 4.28
CA PRO A 1 18.48 16.19 3.59
C PRO A 1 17.18 15.57 4.15
N ASN A 2 16.09 15.53 3.36
CA ASN A 2 14.75 15.15 3.83
C ASN A 2 14.39 13.66 3.59
N ILE A 3 15.32 12.88 3.03
CA ILE A 3 15.15 11.45 2.75
C ILE A 3 16.14 10.67 3.60
N LYS A 4 15.63 9.70 4.39
CA LYS A 4 16.45 8.78 5.18
C LYS A 4 16.42 7.40 4.51
N LEU A 5 17.57 6.97 3.99
CA LEU A 5 17.71 5.65 3.38
C LEU A 5 18.03 4.60 4.45
N CYS A 6 17.40 3.44 4.37
CA CYS A 6 17.72 2.29 5.22
C CYS A 6 17.52 0.98 4.45
N VAL A 7 18.27 -0.05 4.85
CA VAL A 7 18.12 -1.42 4.33
C VAL A 7 17.56 -2.28 5.46
N ARG A 8 16.53 -3.08 5.16
CA ARG A 8 15.90 -3.99 6.12
C ARG A 8 15.97 -5.41 5.60
N LYS A 9 16.40 -6.35 6.45
CA LYS A 9 16.39 -7.77 6.12
C LYS A 9 14.95 -8.29 6.03
N ILE A 10 14.65 -9.03 4.97
CA ILE A 10 13.40 -9.78 4.81
C ILE A 10 13.33 -10.86 5.89
N LYS A 11 12.26 -10.87 6.69
CA LYS A 11 12.07 -11.80 7.82
C LYS A 11 11.05 -12.89 7.53
N TYR A 12 10.02 -12.56 6.75
CA TYR A 12 8.94 -13.47 6.37
C TYR A 12 9.03 -13.82 4.89
N LEU A 13 8.38 -14.93 4.51
CA LEU A 13 8.26 -15.34 3.10
C LEU A 13 7.68 -14.21 2.26
N LEU A 14 8.22 -13.98 1.05
CA LEU A 14 7.81 -12.86 0.20
C LEU A 14 6.32 -12.89 -0.13
N THR A 15 5.79 -14.07 -0.42
CA THR A 15 4.36 -14.30 -0.73
C THR A 15 3.41 -14.07 0.45
N SER A 16 3.93 -13.90 1.67
CA SER A 16 3.12 -13.54 2.84
C SER A 16 2.82 -12.04 2.91
N TYR A 17 3.65 -11.21 2.28
CA TYR A 17 3.66 -9.75 2.39
C TYR A 17 3.73 -9.21 3.83
N ALA A 18 4.00 -10.07 4.82
CA ALA A 18 4.01 -9.72 6.24
C ALA A 18 5.12 -8.71 6.59
N ASN A 19 6.18 -8.64 5.79
CA ASN A 19 7.22 -7.64 5.93
C ASN A 19 6.71 -6.20 5.68
N LEU A 20 5.58 -6.01 4.99
CA LEU A 20 5.00 -4.70 4.66
C LEU A 20 4.04 -4.19 5.74
N MET A 21 3.69 -5.02 6.73
CA MET A 21 2.69 -4.71 7.74
C MET A 21 3.03 -3.51 8.61
N PHE A 22 4.28 -3.06 8.62
CA PHE A 22 4.67 -1.83 9.32
C PHE A 22 4.13 -0.54 8.66
N LEU A 23 3.68 -0.63 7.41
CA LEU A 23 3.10 0.51 6.67
C LEU A 23 1.71 0.87 7.17
N VAL A 24 1.01 -0.08 7.80
CA VAL A 24 -0.34 0.11 8.33
C VAL A 24 -0.27 0.05 9.86
N PRO A 25 -0.82 1.04 10.58
CA PRO A 25 -0.92 0.98 12.03
C PRO A 25 -1.66 -0.28 12.48
N LYS A 26 -1.16 -0.95 13.51
CA LYS A 26 -1.89 -2.07 14.12
C LYS A 26 -3.17 -1.54 14.76
N SER A 27 -4.28 -2.22 14.51
CA SER A 27 -5.57 -1.91 15.14
C SER A 27 -6.09 -0.50 14.83
N TRP A 28 -5.84 0.02 13.63
CA TRP A 28 -6.40 1.30 13.20
C TRP A 28 -7.94 1.25 13.25
N ILE A 29 -8.56 2.23 13.90
CA ILE A 29 -10.00 2.38 14.01
C ILE A 29 -10.48 3.72 13.47
N MET A 30 -11.78 3.82 13.20
CA MET A 30 -12.40 5.08 12.76
C MET A 30 -12.25 6.14 13.86
N GLY A 31 -11.66 7.29 13.51
CA GLY A 31 -11.31 8.35 14.46
C GLY A 31 -9.82 8.46 14.76
N ASP A 32 -9.04 7.43 14.41
CA ASP A 32 -7.58 7.52 14.48
C ASP A 32 -7.02 8.53 13.47
N PRO A 33 -5.79 9.03 13.68
CA PRO A 33 -5.11 9.88 12.72
C PRO A 33 -5.06 9.26 11.31
N ALA A 34 -5.00 10.14 10.32
CA ALA A 34 -4.89 9.72 8.92
C ALA A 34 -3.71 8.76 8.72
N LEU A 35 -3.94 7.71 7.94
CA LEU A 35 -2.90 6.76 7.57
C LEU A 35 -1.73 7.50 6.90
N PRO A 36 -0.46 7.15 7.24
CA PRO A 36 0.69 7.71 6.56
C PRO A 36 0.58 7.48 5.04
N LYS A 37 0.90 8.49 4.23
CA LYS A 37 1.06 8.31 2.78
C LYS A 37 2.33 7.47 2.54
N PHE A 38 2.24 6.43 1.74
CA PHE A 38 3.37 5.58 1.36
C PHE A 38 3.28 5.12 -0.09
N LEU A 39 4.41 4.73 -0.65
CA LEU A 39 4.54 4.14 -1.98
C LEU A 39 5.42 2.89 -1.88
N VAL A 40 4.97 1.79 -2.45
CA VAL A 40 5.71 0.52 -2.51
C VAL A 40 5.85 0.13 -3.97
N PHE A 41 7.07 -0.21 -4.37
CA PHE A 41 7.37 -0.70 -5.70
C PHE A 41 7.49 -2.22 -5.67
N PHE A 42 6.96 -2.87 -6.70
CA PHE A 42 7.08 -4.31 -6.95
C PHE A 42 7.57 -4.52 -8.37
N ASP A 43 8.19 -5.68 -8.61
CA ASP A 43 8.71 -6.05 -9.93
C ASP A 43 7.61 -6.59 -10.86
N ASP A 44 6.48 -7.06 -10.31
CA ASP A 44 5.37 -7.57 -11.10
C ASP A 44 3.97 -7.14 -10.61
N ILE A 45 3.01 -7.27 -11.53
CA ILE A 45 1.62 -6.85 -11.37
C ILE A 45 0.89 -7.68 -10.31
N GLN A 46 1.14 -8.98 -10.27
CA GLN A 46 0.43 -9.90 -9.37
C GLN A 46 0.84 -9.65 -7.92
N ASP A 47 2.14 -9.43 -7.69
CA ASP A 47 2.64 -9.05 -6.37
C ASP A 47 2.07 -7.70 -5.90
N THR A 48 1.96 -6.73 -6.81
CA THR A 48 1.31 -5.45 -6.47
C THR A 48 -0.13 -5.66 -6.01
N ILE A 49 -0.92 -6.46 -6.75
CA ILE A 49 -2.32 -6.75 -6.41
C ILE A 49 -2.43 -7.53 -5.09
N ALA A 50 -1.63 -8.58 -4.93
CA ALA A 50 -1.66 -9.46 -3.75
C ALA A 50 -1.21 -8.74 -2.47
N ALA A 51 -0.16 -7.91 -2.57
CA ALA A 51 0.29 -7.08 -1.47
C ALA A 51 -0.77 -6.08 -1.04
N THR A 52 -1.39 -5.36 -1.99
CA THR A 52 -2.47 -4.42 -1.65
C THR A 52 -3.64 -5.13 -0.99
N LYS A 53 -4.12 -6.26 -1.54
CA LYS A 53 -5.20 -7.04 -0.90
C LYS A 53 -4.84 -7.48 0.52
N THR A 54 -3.58 -7.85 0.75
CA THR A 54 -3.10 -8.22 2.09
C THR A 54 -3.16 -7.03 3.05
N LEU A 55 -2.67 -5.87 2.64
CA LEU A 55 -2.71 -4.65 3.46
C LEU A 55 -4.13 -4.15 3.71
N GLN A 56 -5.03 -4.27 2.72
CA GLN A 56 -6.43 -3.88 2.85
C GLN A 56 -7.16 -4.68 3.93
N LYS A 57 -6.84 -5.97 4.12
CA LYS A 57 -7.42 -6.81 5.19
C LYS A 57 -7.05 -6.33 6.60
N CYS A 58 -6.04 -5.47 6.73
CA CYS A 58 -5.58 -4.92 8.00
C CYS A 58 -6.36 -3.68 8.41
N LEU A 59 -7.22 -3.18 7.52
CA LEU A 59 -8.00 -1.97 7.70
C LEU A 59 -9.49 -2.29 7.77
N PRO A 60 -10.28 -1.45 8.47
CA PRO A 60 -11.73 -1.51 8.41
C PRO A 60 -12.26 -1.41 6.97
N PRO A 61 -13.38 -2.07 6.63
CA PRO A 61 -13.97 -2.05 5.28
C PRO A 61 -14.21 -0.64 4.73
N GLU A 62 -14.50 0.32 5.61
CA GLU A 62 -14.81 1.70 5.26
C GLU A 62 -13.60 2.47 4.73
N VAL A 63 -12.38 2.01 5.01
CA VAL A 63 -11.15 2.72 4.63
C VAL A 63 -10.13 1.86 3.91
N CYS A 64 -10.32 0.55 3.82
CA CYS A 64 -9.37 -0.35 3.16
C CYS A 64 -9.12 0.05 1.70
N HIS A 65 -10.16 0.52 1.00
CA HIS A 65 -10.10 1.00 -0.38
C HIS A 65 -9.14 2.19 -0.62
N LYS A 66 -8.65 2.85 0.44
CA LYS A 66 -7.65 3.92 0.35
C LYS A 66 -6.27 3.42 -0.03
N ILE A 67 -5.96 2.14 0.22
CA ILE A 67 -4.74 1.51 -0.31
C ILE A 67 -5.06 0.98 -1.69
N LYS A 68 -4.40 1.51 -2.72
CA LYS A 68 -4.63 1.16 -4.14
C LYS A 68 -3.37 0.55 -4.74
N TRP A 69 -3.53 -0.40 -5.66
CA TRP A 69 -2.45 -0.78 -6.57
C TRP A 69 -2.46 0.15 -7.78
N PHE A 70 -1.33 0.29 -8.46
CA PHE A 70 -1.20 1.06 -9.69
C PHE A 70 -0.20 0.37 -10.62
N ASN A 71 -0.63 -0.01 -11.82
CA ASN A 71 0.21 -0.78 -12.75
C ASN A 71 -0.17 -0.55 -14.23
N SER A 72 0.57 -1.17 -15.15
CA SER A 72 0.39 -0.98 -16.60
C SER A 72 -0.98 -1.40 -17.11
N ASP A 73 -1.58 -2.46 -16.55
CA ASP A 73 -2.85 -3.05 -17.02
C ASP A 73 -4.07 -2.17 -16.73
N MET A 74 -3.93 -1.17 -15.86
CA MET A 74 -4.99 -0.20 -15.59
C MET A 74 -5.21 0.75 -16.77
N THR A 75 -6.48 1.11 -16.98
CA THR A 75 -6.88 2.05 -18.03
C THR A 75 -6.25 3.43 -17.81
N THR A 76 -5.96 4.14 -18.90
CA THR A 76 -5.43 5.52 -18.84
C THR A 76 -6.34 6.43 -18.02
N THR A 77 -7.67 6.33 -18.22
CA THR A 77 -8.66 7.09 -17.46
C THR A 77 -8.58 6.82 -15.97
N TYR A 78 -8.42 5.55 -15.56
CA TYR A 78 -8.24 5.22 -14.14
C TYR A 78 -6.97 5.88 -13.59
N LYS A 79 -5.86 5.77 -14.32
CA LYS A 79 -4.57 6.35 -13.90
C LYS A 79 -4.66 7.87 -13.71
N GLU A 80 -5.26 8.58 -14.65
CA GLU A 80 -5.43 10.04 -14.59
C GLU A 80 -6.34 10.48 -13.44
N MET A 81 -7.46 9.78 -13.24
CA MET A 81 -8.38 10.05 -12.13
C MET A 81 -7.70 9.83 -10.78
N GLU A 82 -6.95 8.75 -10.62
CA GLU A 82 -6.27 8.45 -9.35
C GLU A 82 -5.13 9.41 -9.05
N VAL A 83 -4.35 9.82 -10.06
CA VAL A 83 -3.30 10.83 -9.87
C VAL A 83 -3.88 12.16 -9.39
N THR A 84 -5.04 12.56 -9.91
CA THR A 84 -5.72 13.79 -9.49
C THR A 84 -6.16 13.74 -8.02
N HIS A 85 -6.57 12.58 -7.51
CA HIS A 85 -6.97 12.40 -6.10
C HIS A 85 -5.79 12.34 -5.11
N LEU A 86 -4.55 12.22 -5.60
CA LEU A 86 -3.35 12.17 -4.75
C LEU A 86 -2.77 13.56 -4.42
N GLN A 87 -3.14 14.59 -5.20
CA GLN A 87 -2.75 15.99 -5.03
C GLN A 87 -3.48 16.65 -3.86
#